data_AF-A0A7S0EQ57-F1
#
_entry.id   AF-A0A7S0EQ57-F1
#
_cell.length_a   1.000
_cell.length_b   1.000
_cell.length_c   1.000
_cell.angle_alpha   90.00
_cell.angle_beta   90.00
_cell.angle_gamma   90.00
#
_symmetry.space_group_name_H-M   'P 1'
#
loop_
_entity.id
_entity.type
_entity.pdbx_description
1 polymer ?
#
loop_
_entity_poly.entity_id
_entity_poly.type
_entity_poly.pdbx_seq_one_letter_code
_entity_poly.pdbx_strand_id
1 'polypeptide(L)'
;VAAATATAARATEAEAAVVRATAERAAAEEEAIVEKAAAVDAELRRKREEAQATLRTRRPRPLSESILDAAVGAVLNASATKEEGGGGDGLGKVASWVAQERERMLVESEAKERYGRLALFEADLELLGVTVDEAVDMDEKSLRRAFRDRSRVLHPDVRDQHSAEELAGVPSVYELNAAFEVVKKLLVKT
;
A
#
# COMPACT_ATOMS: atom_id res chain seq x y z
N VAL A 1 32.55 48.75 30.06
CA VAL A 1 31.32 48.03 30.49
C VAL A 1 30.07 48.50 29.74
N ALA A 2 29.77 49.81 29.67
CA ALA A 2 28.57 50.34 28.99
C ALA A 2 28.46 50.06 27.47
N ALA A 3 29.58 49.97 26.74
CA ALA A 3 29.56 49.68 25.29
C ALA A 3 29.20 48.22 24.98
N ALA A 4 29.63 47.28 25.83
CA ALA A 4 29.38 45.85 25.65
C ALA A 4 27.91 45.46 25.92
N THR A 5 27.27 46.16 26.87
CA THR A 5 25.83 45.97 27.18
C THR A 5 24.93 46.52 26.07
N ALA A 6 25.33 47.60 25.39
CA ALA A 6 24.57 48.15 24.26
C ALA A 6 24.64 47.26 23.00
N THR A 7 25.77 46.61 22.75
CA THR A 7 25.90 45.62 21.66
C THR A 7 25.13 44.34 21.95
N ALA A 8 25.11 43.87 23.20
CA ALA A 8 24.32 42.71 23.60
C ALA A 8 22.81 42.95 23.45
N ALA A 9 22.32 44.14 23.85
CA ALA A 9 20.91 44.51 23.68
C ALA A 9 20.48 44.58 22.21
N ARG A 10 21.32 45.14 21.33
CA ARG A 10 21.04 45.20 19.89
C ARG A 10 21.08 43.82 19.21
N ALA A 11 21.94 42.91 19.68
CA ALA A 11 21.97 41.54 19.21
C ALA A 11 20.67 40.80 19.58
N THR A 12 20.18 40.97 20.81
CA THR A 12 18.91 40.35 21.24
C THR A 12 17.67 40.91 20.52
N GLU A 13 17.67 42.21 20.19
CA GLU A 13 16.60 42.82 19.40
C GLU A 13 16.59 42.34 17.94
N ALA A 14 17.79 42.16 17.35
CA ALA A 14 17.93 41.62 16.00
C ALA A 14 17.49 40.15 15.92
N GLU A 15 17.85 39.33 16.92
CA GLU A 15 17.40 37.94 17.02
C GLU A 15 15.87 37.85 17.18
N ALA A 16 15.28 38.69 18.04
CA ALA A 16 13.83 38.75 18.20
C ALA A 16 13.08 39.26 16.96
N ALA A 17 13.73 40.05 16.10
CA ALA A 17 13.16 40.48 14.83
C ALA A 17 13.19 39.36 13.77
N VAL A 18 14.28 38.59 13.71
CA VAL A 18 14.38 37.42 12.81
C VAL A 18 13.36 36.35 13.19
N VAL A 19 13.22 36.04 14.49
CA VAL A 19 12.23 35.06 14.97
C VAL A 19 10.80 35.47 14.60
N ARG A 20 10.45 36.75 14.73
CA ARG A 20 9.14 37.27 14.33
C ARG A 20 8.91 37.17 12.83
N ALA A 21 9.89 37.55 12.02
CA ALA A 21 9.79 37.44 10.56
C ALA A 21 9.66 35.98 10.09
N THR A 22 10.33 35.03 10.77
CA THR A 22 10.18 33.60 10.46
C THR A 22 8.83 33.05 10.88
N ALA A 23 8.27 33.50 12.01
CA ALA A 23 6.95 33.08 12.48
C ALA A 23 5.82 33.61 11.59
N GLU A 24 5.92 34.87 11.14
CA GLU A 24 4.95 35.46 10.21
C GLU A 24 4.97 34.76 8.85
N ARG A 25 6.16 34.38 8.36
CA ARG A 25 6.29 33.61 7.11
C ARG A 25 5.74 32.19 7.25
N ALA A 26 6.00 31.52 8.37
CA ALA A 26 5.44 30.20 8.64
C ALA A 26 3.90 30.22 8.71
N ALA A 27 3.33 31.24 9.35
CA ALA A 27 1.88 31.41 9.42
C ALA A 27 1.25 31.65 8.04
N ALA A 28 1.87 32.47 7.19
CA ALA A 28 1.40 32.71 5.82
C ALA A 28 1.50 31.45 4.94
N GLU A 29 2.54 30.63 5.14
CA GLU A 29 2.69 29.36 4.43
C GLU A 29 1.64 28.32 4.90
N GLU A 30 1.32 28.28 6.19
CA GLU A 30 0.28 27.41 6.75
C GLU A 30 -1.13 27.78 6.23
N GLU A 31 -1.48 29.07 6.19
CA GLU A 31 -2.75 29.52 5.60
C GLU A 31 -2.88 29.13 4.12
N ALA A 32 -1.80 29.25 3.34
CA ALA A 32 -1.78 28.82 1.94
C ALA A 32 -1.92 27.29 1.76
N ILE A 33 -1.42 26.50 2.72
CA ILE A 33 -1.60 25.04 2.72
C ILE A 33 -3.05 24.69 3.04
N VAL A 34 -3.66 25.36 4.03
CA VAL A 34 -5.07 25.15 4.40
C VAL A 34 -6.00 25.50 3.24
N GLU A 35 -5.76 26.60 2.53
CA GLU A 35 -6.56 27.00 1.36
C GLU A 35 -6.44 25.98 0.22
N LYS A 36 -5.23 25.50 -0.07
CA LYS A 36 -5.02 24.44 -1.07
C LYS A 36 -5.69 23.12 -0.67
N ALA A 37 -5.63 22.74 0.61
CA ALA A 37 -6.29 21.55 1.12
C ALA A 37 -7.82 21.67 0.99
N ALA A 38 -8.39 22.84 1.28
CA ALA A 38 -9.82 23.10 1.11
C ALA A 38 -10.26 23.02 -0.37
N ALA A 39 -9.44 23.52 -1.30
CA ALA A 39 -9.70 23.41 -2.73
C ALA A 39 -9.67 21.94 -3.22
N VAL A 40 -8.70 21.15 -2.76
CA VAL A 40 -8.60 19.72 -3.09
C VAL A 40 -9.78 18.94 -2.51
N ASP A 41 -10.19 19.24 -1.29
CA ASP A 41 -11.33 18.59 -0.64
C ASP A 41 -12.67 18.93 -1.33
N ALA A 42 -12.84 20.16 -1.82
CA ALA A 42 -13.98 20.54 -2.65
C ALA A 42 -13.99 19.78 -3.99
N GLU A 43 -12.83 19.62 -4.65
CA GLU A 43 -12.72 18.85 -5.89
C GLU A 43 -13.02 17.36 -5.66
N LEU A 44 -12.56 16.79 -4.54
CA LEU A 44 -12.86 15.41 -4.15
C LEU A 44 -14.34 15.19 -3.88
N ARG A 45 -15.03 16.13 -3.21
CA ARG A 45 -16.49 16.05 -3.03
C ARG A 45 -17.22 16.05 -4.36
N ARG A 46 -16.84 16.96 -5.27
CA ARG A 46 -17.43 17.03 -6.61
C ARG A 46 -17.23 15.72 -7.39
N LYS A 47 -16.01 15.16 -7.40
CA LYS A 47 -15.72 13.87 -8.06
C LYS A 47 -16.50 12.72 -7.43
N ARG A 48 -16.70 12.72 -6.11
CA ARG A 48 -17.53 11.72 -5.41
C ARG A 48 -19.00 11.82 -5.80
N GLU A 49 -19.54 13.04 -5.90
CA GLU A 49 -20.92 13.26 -6.32
C GLU A 49 -21.13 12.86 -7.79
N GLU A 50 -20.20 13.19 -8.69
CA GLU A 50 -20.23 12.77 -10.09
C GLU A 50 -20.14 11.24 -10.23
N ALA A 51 -19.30 10.58 -9.43
CA ALA A 51 -19.21 9.13 -9.39
C ALA A 51 -20.50 8.49 -8.82
N GLN A 52 -21.08 9.04 -7.75
CA GLN A 52 -22.36 8.57 -7.21
C GLN A 52 -23.53 8.79 -8.18
N ALA A 53 -23.55 9.89 -8.93
CA ALA A 53 -24.56 10.13 -9.96
C ALA A 53 -24.44 9.12 -11.11
N THR A 54 -23.21 8.76 -11.49
CA THR A 54 -22.95 7.71 -12.49
C THR A 54 -23.40 6.33 -12.00
N LEU A 55 -23.21 6.03 -10.71
CA LEU A 55 -23.69 4.78 -10.09
C LEU A 55 -25.21 4.76 -9.89
N ARG A 56 -25.85 5.91 -9.66
CA ARG A 56 -27.32 5.99 -9.53
C ARG A 56 -28.05 5.86 -10.88
N THR A 57 -27.43 6.32 -11.96
CA THR A 57 -27.99 6.20 -13.33
C THR A 57 -27.77 4.80 -13.92
N ARG A 58 -26.70 4.11 -13.51
CA ARG A 58 -26.52 2.67 -13.76
C ARG A 58 -27.28 1.87 -12.70
N ARG A 59 -28.55 1.53 -12.97
CA ARG A 59 -29.23 0.46 -12.22
C ARG A 59 -28.26 -0.72 -12.10
N PRO A 60 -28.12 -1.36 -10.91
CA PRO A 60 -27.40 -2.61 -10.83
C PRO A 60 -28.13 -3.59 -11.76
N ARG A 61 -27.52 -3.88 -12.91
CA ARG A 61 -27.96 -5.00 -13.72
C ARG A 61 -27.82 -6.22 -12.82
N PRO A 62 -28.86 -7.05 -12.66
CA PRO A 62 -28.68 -8.31 -11.95
C PRO A 62 -27.52 -9.04 -12.62
N LEU A 63 -26.63 -9.67 -11.83
CA LEU A 63 -25.43 -10.35 -12.35
C LEU A 63 -25.75 -11.34 -13.49
N SER A 64 -26.98 -11.81 -13.58
CA SER A 64 -27.49 -12.58 -14.71
C SER A 64 -27.41 -11.85 -16.05
N GLU A 65 -27.67 -10.54 -16.11
CA GLU A 65 -27.69 -9.76 -17.36
C GLU A 65 -26.28 -9.42 -17.88
N SER A 66 -25.30 -9.16 -17.02
CA SER A 66 -23.92 -8.96 -17.48
C SER A 66 -23.27 -10.26 -17.96
N ILE A 67 -23.61 -11.39 -17.32
CA ILE A 67 -23.22 -12.73 -17.75
C ILE A 67 -23.92 -13.09 -19.06
N LEU A 68 -25.20 -12.72 -19.22
CA LEU A 68 -25.94 -12.89 -20.47
C LEU A 68 -25.34 -12.02 -21.59
N ASP A 69 -24.97 -10.76 -21.36
CA ASP A 69 -24.31 -9.92 -22.37
C ASP A 69 -22.94 -10.49 -22.78
N ALA A 70 -22.16 -10.99 -21.81
CA ALA A 70 -20.87 -11.66 -22.10
C ALA A 70 -21.07 -13.00 -22.84
N ALA A 71 -22.08 -13.78 -22.47
CA ALA A 71 -22.43 -15.03 -23.13
C ALA A 71 -23.01 -14.78 -24.54
N VAL A 72 -23.81 -13.72 -24.73
CA VAL A 72 -24.35 -13.30 -26.04
C VAL A 72 -23.22 -12.79 -26.93
N GLY A 73 -22.29 -12.01 -26.40
CA GLY A 73 -21.07 -11.60 -27.10
C GLY A 73 -20.22 -12.81 -27.53
N ALA A 74 -20.06 -13.81 -26.67
CA ALA A 74 -19.34 -15.04 -26.99
C ALA A 74 -20.10 -15.93 -28.00
N VAL A 75 -21.43 -16.02 -27.92
CA VAL A 75 -22.27 -16.78 -28.86
C VAL A 75 -22.31 -16.11 -30.24
N LEU A 76 -22.35 -14.78 -30.31
CA LEU A 76 -22.24 -14.01 -31.55
C LEU A 76 -20.86 -14.16 -32.21
N ASN A 77 -19.79 -14.21 -31.41
CA ASN A 77 -18.45 -14.49 -31.93
C ASN A 77 -18.31 -15.94 -32.42
N ALA A 78 -18.92 -16.90 -31.71
CA ALA A 78 -18.91 -18.31 -32.08
C ALA A 78 -19.79 -18.61 -33.31
N SER A 79 -20.86 -17.84 -33.54
CA SER A 79 -21.70 -17.96 -34.73
C SER A 79 -21.08 -17.30 -35.96
N ALA A 80 -20.24 -16.27 -35.78
CA ALA A 80 -19.45 -15.68 -36.87
C ALA A 80 -18.35 -16.63 -37.40
N THR A 81 -17.96 -17.65 -36.61
CA THR A 81 -16.92 -18.63 -36.98
C THR A 81 -17.46 -20.00 -37.40
N LYS A 82 -18.79 -20.17 -37.55
CA LYS A 82 -19.41 -21.45 -37.91
C LYS A 82 -19.99 -21.41 -39.34
N GLU A 83 -19.10 -21.34 -40.33
CA GLU A 83 -19.29 -22.17 -41.52
C GLU A 83 -18.56 -23.49 -41.29
N GLU A 84 -19.24 -24.58 -41.68
CA GLU A 84 -18.81 -25.98 -41.63
C GLU A 84 -18.84 -26.70 -40.27
N GLY A 85 -19.75 -27.67 -40.16
CA GLY A 85 -19.57 -28.86 -39.32
C GLY A 85 -20.40 -28.88 -38.04
N GLY A 86 -21.30 -29.86 -37.97
CA GLY A 86 -22.23 -30.07 -36.87
C GLY A 86 -21.57 -30.32 -35.50
N GLY A 87 -22.38 -30.18 -34.45
CA GLY A 87 -22.03 -30.61 -33.09
C GLY A 87 -22.34 -29.54 -32.05
N GLY A 88 -23.25 -29.86 -31.13
CA GLY A 88 -23.73 -29.03 -30.01
C GLY A 88 -22.70 -28.77 -28.91
N ASP A 89 -21.43 -28.59 -29.27
CA ASP A 89 -20.28 -28.54 -28.36
C ASP A 89 -19.86 -27.11 -27.96
N GLY A 90 -20.58 -26.10 -28.47
CA GLY A 90 -20.30 -24.68 -28.22
C GLY A 90 -20.64 -24.22 -26.80
N LEU A 91 -21.73 -24.75 -26.22
CA LEU A 91 -22.17 -24.39 -24.86
C LEU A 91 -21.19 -24.92 -23.79
N GLY A 92 -20.62 -26.11 -24.00
CA GLY A 92 -19.61 -26.69 -23.10
C GLY A 92 -18.32 -25.88 -23.08
N LYS A 93 -17.85 -25.39 -24.24
CA LYS A 93 -16.66 -24.53 -24.35
C LYS A 93 -16.85 -23.16 -23.71
N VAL A 94 -18.03 -22.56 -23.83
CA VAL A 94 -18.34 -21.30 -23.16
C VAL A 94 -18.40 -21.50 -21.64
N ALA A 95 -19.02 -22.58 -21.16
CA ALA A 95 -19.06 -22.89 -19.73
C ALA A 95 -17.65 -23.15 -19.14
N SER A 96 -16.78 -23.86 -19.85
CA SER A 96 -15.39 -24.09 -19.41
C SER A 96 -14.58 -22.80 -19.40
N TRP A 97 -14.76 -21.93 -20.40
CA TRP A 97 -14.09 -20.62 -20.44
C TRP A 97 -14.56 -19.71 -19.29
N VAL A 98 -15.86 -19.66 -19.01
CA VAL A 98 -16.40 -18.89 -17.86
C VAL A 98 -15.87 -19.44 -16.53
N ALA A 99 -15.75 -20.77 -16.38
CA ALA A 99 -15.19 -21.38 -15.19
C ALA A 99 -13.70 -21.03 -15.02
N GLN A 100 -12.92 -21.09 -16.10
CA GLN A 100 -11.50 -20.74 -16.11
C GLN A 100 -11.26 -19.25 -15.86
N GLU A 101 -12.10 -18.38 -16.43
CA GLU A 101 -12.07 -16.94 -16.19
C GLU A 101 -12.39 -16.62 -14.74
N ARG A 102 -13.40 -17.30 -14.16
CA ARG A 102 -13.75 -17.16 -12.75
C ARG A 102 -12.60 -17.60 -11.85
N GLU A 103 -11.97 -18.73 -12.15
CA GLU A 103 -10.81 -19.22 -11.40
C GLU A 103 -9.64 -18.24 -11.48
N ARG A 104 -9.34 -17.69 -12.66
CA ARG A 104 -8.31 -16.67 -12.82
C ARG A 104 -8.61 -15.42 -11.99
N MET A 105 -9.85 -14.92 -12.04
CA MET A 105 -10.26 -13.76 -11.24
C MET A 105 -10.15 -14.02 -9.73
N LEU A 106 -10.48 -15.23 -9.27
CA LEU A 106 -10.32 -15.62 -7.87
C LEU A 106 -8.84 -15.60 -7.46
N VAL A 107 -7.96 -16.22 -8.25
CA VAL A 107 -6.51 -16.22 -7.99
C VAL A 107 -5.94 -14.79 -7.99
N GLU A 108 -6.32 -13.96 -8.96
CA GLU A 108 -5.92 -12.55 -9.01
C GLU A 108 -6.43 -11.76 -7.80
N SER A 109 -7.66 -12.04 -7.33
CA SER A 109 -8.22 -11.39 -6.15
C SER A 109 -7.51 -11.81 -4.87
N GLU A 110 -7.21 -13.11 -4.71
CA GLU A 110 -6.44 -13.63 -3.57
C GLU A 110 -5.03 -13.03 -3.55
N ALA A 111 -4.37 -12.90 -4.70
CA ALA A 111 -3.06 -12.28 -4.81
C ALA A 111 -3.09 -10.80 -4.40
N LYS A 112 -4.09 -10.04 -4.86
CA LYS A 112 -4.27 -8.63 -4.48
C LYS A 112 -4.59 -8.45 -3.01
N GLU A 113 -5.45 -9.30 -2.44
CA GLU A 113 -5.75 -9.29 -1.01
C GLU A 113 -4.52 -9.63 -0.17
N ARG A 114 -3.73 -10.62 -0.60
CA ARG A 114 -2.48 -11.00 0.06
C ARG A 114 -1.47 -9.85 0.04
N TYR A 115 -1.26 -9.23 -1.13
CA TYR A 115 -0.41 -8.05 -1.27
C TYR A 115 -0.89 -6.92 -0.36
N GLY A 116 -2.18 -6.59 -0.41
CA GLY A 116 -2.76 -5.52 0.42
C GLY A 116 -2.61 -5.80 1.92
N ARG A 117 -2.72 -7.06 2.34
CA ARG A 117 -2.47 -7.45 3.74
C ARG A 117 -1.01 -7.30 4.10
N LEU A 118 -0.08 -7.75 3.27
CA LEU A 118 1.37 -7.64 3.53
C LEU A 118 1.85 -6.19 3.56
N ALA A 119 1.28 -5.32 2.71
CA ALA A 119 1.58 -3.89 2.70
C ALA A 119 1.25 -3.19 4.03
N LEU A 120 0.29 -3.69 4.81
CA LEU A 120 0.01 -3.16 6.15
C LEU A 120 1.11 -3.46 7.18
N PHE A 121 2.01 -4.40 6.87
CA PHE A 121 3.09 -4.86 7.74
C PHE A 121 4.47 -4.59 7.12
N GLU A 122 4.57 -3.54 6.29
CA GLU A 122 5.82 -3.15 5.62
C GLU A 122 6.96 -2.95 6.63
N ALA A 123 6.71 -2.28 7.76
CA ALA A 123 7.71 -2.08 8.82
C ALA A 123 8.25 -3.41 9.39
N ASP A 124 7.39 -4.43 9.58
CA ASP A 124 7.82 -5.75 10.07
C ASP A 124 8.63 -6.51 9.01
N LEU A 125 8.29 -6.34 7.72
CA LEU A 125 9.04 -6.90 6.60
C LEU A 125 10.41 -6.23 6.46
N GLU A 126 10.49 -4.91 6.61
CA GLU A 126 11.75 -4.14 6.63
C GLU A 126 12.68 -4.59 7.76
N LEU A 127 12.14 -4.87 8.95
CA LEU A 127 12.91 -5.42 10.07
C LEU A 127 13.59 -6.74 9.69
N LEU A 128 12.88 -7.60 8.95
CA LEU A 128 13.37 -8.87 8.44
C LEU A 128 14.27 -8.72 7.21
N GLY A 129 14.35 -7.51 6.62
CA GLY A 129 15.11 -7.22 5.41
C GLY A 129 14.46 -7.78 4.14
N VAL A 130 13.13 -7.82 4.10
CA VAL A 130 12.32 -8.38 3.02
C VAL A 130 11.38 -7.30 2.49
N THR A 131 11.20 -7.23 1.18
CA THR A 131 10.22 -6.31 0.57
C THR A 131 8.82 -6.93 0.49
N VAL A 132 7.78 -6.10 0.33
CA VAL A 132 6.40 -6.61 0.14
C VAL A 132 6.32 -7.53 -1.08
N ASP A 133 6.97 -7.17 -2.18
CA ASP A 133 6.99 -7.96 -3.42
C ASP A 133 7.61 -9.35 -3.21
N GLU A 134 8.74 -9.43 -2.50
CA GLU A 134 9.37 -10.71 -2.17
C GLU A 134 8.50 -11.55 -1.23
N ALA A 135 7.81 -10.90 -0.28
CA ALA A 135 6.98 -11.58 0.70
C ALA A 135 5.72 -12.23 0.11
N VAL A 136 5.22 -11.75 -1.04
CA VAL A 136 4.01 -12.30 -1.70
C VAL A 136 4.20 -13.76 -2.09
N ASP A 137 5.38 -14.11 -2.59
CA ASP A 137 5.67 -15.47 -3.07
C ASP A 137 6.55 -16.27 -2.09
N MET A 138 6.94 -15.67 -0.96
CA MET A 138 7.74 -16.35 0.04
C MET A 138 7.00 -17.48 0.75
N ASP A 139 7.73 -18.56 0.95
CA ASP A 139 7.35 -19.67 1.81
C ASP A 139 7.91 -19.49 3.24
N GLU A 140 7.38 -20.26 4.19
CA GLU A 140 7.83 -20.18 5.58
C GLU A 140 9.33 -20.50 5.73
N LYS A 141 9.86 -21.38 4.88
CA LYS A 141 11.29 -21.74 4.91
C LYS A 141 12.17 -20.54 4.54
N SER A 142 11.79 -19.77 3.53
CA SER A 142 12.49 -18.54 3.14
C SER A 142 12.37 -17.47 4.22
N LEU A 143 11.20 -17.34 4.85
CA LEU A 143 11.01 -16.42 5.99
C LEU A 143 11.94 -16.77 7.16
N ARG A 144 12.00 -18.06 7.53
CA ARG A 144 12.90 -18.55 8.59
C ARG A 144 14.37 -18.30 8.26
N ARG A 145 14.73 -18.33 6.97
CA ARG A 145 16.10 -18.01 6.53
C ARG A 145 16.40 -16.53 6.71
N ALA A 146 15.54 -15.64 6.21
CA ALA A 146 15.68 -14.19 6.37
C ALA A 146 15.80 -13.81 7.86
N PHE A 147 14.95 -14.38 8.71
CA PHE A 147 15.02 -14.20 10.15
C PHE A 147 16.37 -14.62 10.75
N ARG A 148 16.90 -15.80 10.39
CA ARG A 148 18.20 -16.26 10.91
C ARG A 148 19.35 -15.38 10.45
N ASP A 149 19.34 -14.96 9.19
CA ASP A 149 20.39 -14.12 8.63
C ASP A 149 20.39 -12.75 9.32
N ARG A 150 19.21 -12.17 9.57
CA ARG A 150 19.07 -10.91 10.31
C ARG A 150 19.39 -11.04 11.81
N SER A 151 18.96 -12.13 12.44
CA SER A 151 19.19 -12.41 13.86
C SER A 151 20.68 -12.58 14.17
N ARG A 152 21.47 -13.15 13.26
CA ARG A 152 22.93 -13.24 13.40
C ARG A 152 23.61 -11.87 13.48
N VAL A 153 23.11 -10.89 12.74
CA VAL A 153 23.65 -9.52 12.72
C VAL A 153 23.25 -8.77 13.99
N LEU A 154 22.01 -8.98 14.46
CA LEU A 154 21.45 -8.25 15.60
C LEU A 154 21.69 -8.94 16.96
N HIS A 155 22.37 -10.10 16.98
CA HIS A 155 22.57 -10.89 18.19
C HIS A 155 23.29 -10.07 19.29
N PRO A 156 22.90 -10.17 20.57
CA PRO A 156 23.54 -9.43 21.67
C PRO A 156 25.06 -9.62 21.71
N ASP A 157 25.57 -10.85 21.55
CA ASP A 157 27.02 -11.12 21.51
C ASP A 157 27.79 -10.35 20.41
N VAL A 158 27.11 -9.94 19.33
CA VAL A 158 27.67 -9.10 18.26
C VAL A 158 27.43 -7.62 18.57
N ARG A 159 26.22 -7.26 19.05
CA ARG A 159 25.84 -5.90 19.44
C ARG A 159 26.69 -5.34 20.60
N ASP A 160 27.09 -6.16 21.55
CA ASP A 160 27.86 -5.74 22.74
C ASP A 160 29.28 -5.28 22.39
N GLN A 161 29.70 -5.47 21.13
CA GLN A 161 30.96 -4.97 20.58
C GLN A 161 30.84 -3.53 20.04
N HIS A 162 29.62 -2.99 19.97
CA HIS A 162 29.29 -1.68 19.40
C HIS A 162 28.93 -0.67 20.49
N SER A 163 29.26 0.60 20.24
CA SER A 163 28.94 1.68 21.18
C SER A 163 27.44 1.98 21.22
N ALA A 164 26.96 2.59 22.31
CA ALA A 164 25.54 2.98 22.42
C ALA A 164 25.10 3.96 21.31
N GLU A 165 26.02 4.77 20.78
CA GLU A 165 25.79 5.67 19.66
C GLU A 165 25.65 4.91 18.33
N GLU A 166 26.42 3.83 18.13
CA GLU A 166 26.30 2.93 16.96
C GLU A 166 25.02 2.09 16.99
N LEU A 167 24.50 1.81 18.18
CA LEU A 167 23.26 1.05 18.38
C LEU A 167 22.00 1.92 18.35
N ALA A 168 22.14 3.25 18.24
CA ALA A 168 21.01 4.16 18.16
C ALA A 168 20.23 3.93 16.85
N GLY A 169 18.95 3.57 16.98
CA GLY A 169 18.09 3.24 15.82
C GLY A 169 18.28 1.83 15.26
N VAL A 170 19.16 1.00 15.85
CA VAL A 170 19.32 -0.40 15.46
C VAL A 170 18.24 -1.26 16.14
N PRO A 171 17.40 -1.96 15.36
CA PRO A 171 16.35 -2.81 15.93
C PRO A 171 16.89 -3.86 16.89
N SER A 172 16.12 -4.15 17.92
CA SER A 172 16.38 -5.23 18.87
C SER A 172 16.01 -6.59 18.29
N VAL A 173 16.62 -7.64 18.85
CA VAL A 173 16.23 -9.03 18.54
C VAL A 173 14.78 -9.31 18.93
N TYR A 174 14.24 -8.62 19.94
CA TYR A 174 12.85 -8.76 20.36
C TYR A 174 11.87 -8.23 19.33
N GLU A 175 12.17 -7.06 18.74
CA GLU A 175 11.38 -6.50 17.63
C GLU A 175 11.45 -7.41 16.40
N LEU A 176 12.64 -7.94 16.08
CA LEU A 176 12.81 -8.90 15.00
C LEU A 176 11.97 -10.17 15.21
N ASN A 177 11.93 -10.69 16.45
CA ASN A 177 11.14 -11.88 16.78
C ASN A 177 9.63 -11.63 16.71
N ALA A 178 9.19 -10.44 17.13
CA ALA A 178 7.78 -10.03 16.99
C ALA A 178 7.38 -9.94 15.51
N ALA A 179 8.20 -9.28 14.69
CA ALA A 179 7.99 -9.17 13.25
C ALA A 179 7.91 -10.55 12.57
N PHE A 180 8.81 -11.47 12.92
CA PHE A 180 8.80 -12.84 12.41
C PHE A 180 7.48 -13.57 12.69
N GLU A 181 6.99 -13.54 13.94
CA GLU A 181 5.75 -14.22 14.30
C GLU A 181 4.51 -13.59 13.66
N VAL A 182 4.50 -12.28 13.45
CA VAL A 182 3.42 -11.59 12.72
C VAL A 182 3.42 -12.02 11.25
N VAL A 183 4.55 -11.87 10.55
CA VAL A 183 4.64 -12.20 9.12
C VAL A 183 4.38 -13.68 8.86
N LYS A 184 4.86 -14.56 9.75
CA LYS A 184 4.58 -16.01 9.68
C LYS A 184 3.07 -16.32 9.71
N LYS A 185 2.31 -15.65 10.57
CA LYS A 185 0.83 -15.81 10.63
C LYS A 185 0.13 -15.30 9.38
N LEU A 186 0.72 -14.32 8.69
CA LEU A 186 0.16 -13.78 7.44
C LEU A 186 0.40 -14.70 6.25
N LEU A 187 1.54 -15.42 6.23
CA LEU A 187 1.91 -16.35 5.17
C LEU A 187 1.23 -17.72 5.30
N VAL A 188 1.02 -18.20 6.53
CA VAL A 188 0.33 -19.47 6.77
C VAL A 188 -1.18 -19.24 6.71
N LYS A 189 -1.82 -19.62 5.60
CA LYS A 189 -3.29 -19.69 5.48
C LYS A 189 -3.85 -20.47 6.68
N THR A 190 -4.58 -19.81 7.57
CA THR A 190 -5.57 -20.46 8.45
C THR A 190 -6.76 -20.90 7.63
#